data_AF-A0AAJ1JER9-F1
#
_entry.id   AF-A0AAJ1JER9-F1
#
_cell.length_a   1.000
_cell.length_b   1.000
_cell.length_c   1.000
_cell.angle_alpha   90.00
_cell.angle_beta   90.00
_cell.angle_gamma   90.00
#
_symmetry.space_group_name_H-M   'P 1'
#
loop_
_entity.id
_entity.type
_entity.pdbx_description
1 polymer ?
#
loop_
_entity_poly.entity_id
_entity_poly.type
_entity_poly.pdbx_seq_one_letter_code
_entity_poly.pdbx_strand_id
1 'polypeptide(L)'
;MRFQGQYFDKETGLHYNTFRYYAPDLGRFTQQDPIGLAGGLNLYHYAPNPLTWNDPLGLSSCALGRNMGAKTGDGMANHHLIPEELMKDKNFKYLFDRLKKIGWDGDGASNGAFLPGSKGLASKMEIPGHWSNHNQYTSAVRNKLSQLATQANKLSDTQLALGIKEIQYWARKGLDNGLFKTDPNTGRLL
;
A
#
# COMPACT_ATOMS: atom_id res chain seq x y z
N MET A 1 -19.69 -0.22 -24.60
CA MET A 1 -19.29 0.64 -23.46
C MET A 1 -17.80 0.94 -23.63
N ARG A 2 -17.32 2.18 -23.45
CA ARG A 2 -15.90 2.56 -23.67
C ARG A 2 -15.27 3.00 -22.34
N PHE A 3 -14.00 2.69 -22.13
CA PHE A 3 -13.24 3.19 -20.98
C PHE A 3 -12.55 4.52 -21.32
N GLN A 4 -12.18 5.30 -20.31
CA GLN A 4 -11.51 6.59 -20.53
C GLN A 4 -10.17 6.39 -21.24
N GLY A 5 -9.85 7.30 -22.19
CA GLY A 5 -8.59 7.28 -22.93
C GLY A 5 -8.53 6.32 -24.13
N GLN A 6 -9.63 5.63 -24.48
CA GLN A 6 -9.69 4.73 -25.63
C GLN A 6 -10.19 5.46 -26.90
N TYR A 7 -9.48 5.30 -28.01
CA TYR A 7 -9.97 5.71 -29.33
C TYR A 7 -10.70 4.55 -30.01
N PHE A 8 -11.92 4.76 -30.50
CA PHE A 8 -12.68 3.70 -31.17
C PHE A 8 -12.38 3.66 -32.66
N ASP A 9 -11.85 2.54 -33.13
CA ASP A 9 -11.67 2.27 -34.54
C ASP A 9 -12.95 1.62 -35.11
N LYS A 10 -13.59 2.35 -36.03
CA LYS A 10 -14.88 1.93 -36.62
C LYS A 10 -14.74 0.82 -37.65
N GLU A 11 -13.58 0.67 -38.28
CA GLU A 11 -13.37 -0.34 -39.32
C GLU A 11 -13.17 -1.72 -38.72
N THR A 12 -12.53 -1.79 -37.55
CA THR A 12 -12.18 -3.05 -36.87
C THR A 12 -13.08 -3.37 -35.67
N GLY A 13 -13.81 -2.39 -35.14
CA GLY A 13 -14.60 -2.54 -33.91
C GLY A 13 -13.74 -2.59 -32.63
N LEU A 14 -12.43 -2.38 -32.74
CA LEU A 14 -11.48 -2.42 -31.63
C LEU A 14 -11.28 -1.04 -30.99
N HIS A 15 -10.76 -1.05 -29.76
CA HIS A 15 -10.46 0.16 -29.00
C HIS A 15 -8.93 0.33 -28.91
N TYR A 16 -8.40 1.43 -29.42
CA TYR A 16 -6.97 1.74 -29.37
C TYR A 16 -6.59 2.37 -28.04
N ASN A 17 -5.57 1.81 -27.39
CA ASN A 17 -4.97 2.26 -26.13
C ASN A 17 -3.46 2.43 -26.32
N THR A 18 -3.03 3.58 -26.85
CA THR A 18 -1.65 4.07 -27.04
C THR A 18 -0.65 3.13 -27.74
N PHE A 19 -0.49 1.90 -27.28
CA PHE A 19 0.41 0.87 -27.79
C PHE A 19 -0.29 -0.46 -28.13
N ARG A 20 -1.58 -0.64 -27.79
CA ARG A 20 -2.32 -1.89 -28.01
C ARG A 20 -3.78 -1.67 -28.42
N TYR A 21 -4.35 -2.64 -29.12
CA TYR A 21 -5.77 -2.71 -29.44
C TYR A 21 -6.50 -3.64 -28.48
N TYR A 22 -7.55 -3.12 -27.84
CA TYR A 22 -8.45 -3.81 -26.94
C TYR A 22 -9.69 -4.29 -27.69
N ALA A 23 -10.02 -5.58 -27.54
CA ALA A 23 -11.23 -6.18 -28.07
C ALA A 23 -12.32 -6.15 -26.98
N PRO A 24 -13.32 -5.25 -27.08
CA PRO A 24 -14.34 -5.11 -26.04
C PRO A 24 -15.18 -6.39 -25.86
N ASP A 25 -15.43 -7.13 -26.94
CA ASP A 25 -16.22 -8.37 -26.91
C ASP A 25 -15.51 -9.51 -26.16
N LEU A 26 -14.18 -9.46 -26.08
CA LEU A 26 -13.34 -10.49 -25.44
C LEU A 26 -12.79 -10.05 -24.08
N GLY A 27 -12.98 -8.79 -23.70
CA GLY A 27 -12.48 -8.24 -22.44
C GLY A 27 -10.95 -8.18 -22.31
N ARG A 28 -10.19 -8.14 -23.41
CA ARG A 28 -8.72 -8.28 -23.40
C ARG A 28 -8.02 -7.53 -24.53
N PHE A 29 -6.70 -7.35 -24.43
CA PHE A 29 -5.87 -6.88 -25.53
C PHE A 29 -5.67 -7.98 -26.58
N THR A 30 -5.52 -7.56 -27.83
CA THR A 30 -5.22 -8.44 -28.98
C THR A 30 -3.71 -8.66 -29.16
N GLN A 31 -2.88 -7.80 -28.57
CA GLN A 31 -1.42 -7.90 -28.55
C GLN A 31 -0.89 -8.12 -27.12
N GLN A 32 0.27 -8.79 -27.02
CA GLN A 32 1.00 -8.96 -25.77
C GLN A 32 1.48 -7.62 -25.20
N ASP A 33 1.62 -7.55 -23.88
CA ASP A 33 2.17 -6.38 -23.20
C ASP A 33 3.64 -6.14 -23.62
N PRO A 34 3.98 -4.96 -24.20
CA PRO A 34 5.36 -4.64 -24.58
C PRO A 34 6.34 -4.65 -23.41
N ILE A 35 5.87 -4.51 -22.15
CA ILE A 35 6.71 -4.59 -20.96
C ILE A 35 6.88 -6.04 -20.44
N GLY A 36 6.28 -7.02 -21.11
CA GLY A 36 6.40 -8.44 -20.81
C GLY A 36 5.86 -8.82 -19.44
N LEU A 37 6.49 -9.82 -18.80
CA LEU A 37 6.07 -10.33 -17.49
C LEU A 37 6.13 -9.29 -16.36
N ALA A 38 6.85 -8.17 -16.55
CA ALA A 38 6.83 -7.05 -15.62
C ALA A 38 5.45 -6.37 -15.54
N GLY A 39 4.60 -6.53 -16.56
CA GLY A 39 3.22 -6.08 -16.60
C GLY A 39 2.20 -7.06 -15.99
N GLY A 40 2.68 -8.21 -15.48
CA GLY A 40 1.87 -9.27 -14.91
C GLY A 40 1.92 -10.57 -15.72
N LEU A 41 1.42 -11.65 -15.12
CA LEU A 41 1.49 -13.00 -15.70
C LEU A 41 0.59 -13.20 -16.93
N ASN A 42 -0.48 -12.40 -17.05
CA ASN A 42 -1.38 -12.45 -18.19
C ASN A 42 -1.09 -11.28 -19.14
N LEU A 43 -0.29 -11.55 -20.17
CA LEU A 43 0.20 -10.56 -21.13
C LEU A 43 -0.89 -9.92 -22.00
N TYR A 44 -2.11 -10.47 -21.98
CA TYR A 44 -3.26 -9.96 -22.74
C TYR A 44 -4.30 -9.27 -21.83
N HIS A 45 -4.06 -9.20 -20.52
CA HIS A 45 -5.03 -8.73 -19.55
C HIS A 45 -5.30 -7.22 -19.70
N TYR A 46 -6.57 -6.85 -19.86
CA TYR A 46 -7.01 -5.47 -19.72
C TYR A 46 -7.45 -5.27 -18.27
N ALA A 47 -6.82 -4.30 -17.58
CA ALA A 47 -7.00 -3.88 -16.19
C ALA A 47 -7.77 -4.86 -15.25
N PRO A 48 -7.18 -5.34 -14.14
CA PRO A 48 -7.79 -6.34 -13.22
C PRO A 48 -9.25 -6.09 -12.84
N ASN A 49 -9.71 -4.84 -12.82
CA ASN A 49 -11.13 -4.50 -12.82
C ASN A 49 -11.38 -3.11 -13.45
N PRO A 50 -11.93 -3.02 -14.67
CA PRO A 50 -12.08 -1.74 -15.36
C PRO A 50 -13.35 -0.97 -14.95
N LEU A 51 -14.16 -1.51 -14.01
CA LEU A 51 -15.37 -0.88 -13.49
C LEU A 51 -15.21 -0.28 -12.08
N THR A 52 -14.23 -0.73 -11.29
CA THR A 52 -14.12 -0.38 -9.86
C THR A 52 -12.87 0.38 -9.46
N TRP A 53 -11.87 0.48 -10.34
CA TRP A 53 -10.67 1.25 -10.06
C TRP A 53 -10.92 2.74 -10.31
N ASN A 54 -11.57 3.36 -9.34
CA ASN A 54 -11.66 4.79 -9.20
C ASN A 54 -10.97 5.16 -7.88
N ASP A 55 -9.70 5.58 -7.94
CA ASP A 55 -8.99 6.22 -6.83
C ASP A 55 -8.61 7.64 -7.25
N PRO A 56 -9.51 8.63 -7.07
CA PRO A 56 -9.27 10.01 -7.48
C PRO A 56 -8.20 10.72 -6.64
N LEU A 57 -7.72 10.13 -5.54
CA LEU A 57 -6.86 10.80 -4.56
C LEU A 57 -5.49 10.15 -4.37
N GLY A 58 -5.31 8.87 -4.73
CA GLY A 58 -4.00 8.19 -4.65
C GLY A 58 -3.46 8.05 -3.23
N LEU A 59 -4.32 8.11 -2.21
CA LEU A 59 -3.94 8.16 -0.79
C LEU A 59 -3.78 6.76 -0.16
N SER A 60 -4.10 5.70 -0.89
CA SER A 60 -3.76 4.33 -0.50
C SER A 60 -2.58 3.85 -1.33
N SER A 61 -1.49 3.39 -0.70
CA SER A 61 -0.37 2.83 -1.46
C SER A 61 -0.82 1.56 -2.17
N CYS A 62 -1.13 1.71 -3.46
CA CYS A 62 -1.47 0.62 -4.35
C CYS A 62 -0.33 -0.42 -4.40
N ALA A 63 0.92 0.00 -4.21
CA ALA A 63 2.07 -0.89 -4.13
C ALA A 63 2.04 -1.76 -2.87
N LEU A 64 1.80 -1.16 -1.69
CA LEU A 64 1.67 -1.89 -0.44
C LEU A 64 0.56 -2.94 -0.51
N GLY A 65 -0.62 -2.55 -0.98
CA GLY A 65 -1.76 -3.45 -1.10
C GLY A 65 -1.47 -4.64 -2.01
N ARG A 66 -0.83 -4.42 -3.16
CA ARG A 66 -0.39 -5.52 -4.05
C ARG A 66 0.62 -6.44 -3.37
N ASN A 67 1.62 -5.88 -2.71
CA ASN A 67 2.68 -6.63 -2.04
C ASN A 67 2.16 -7.47 -0.87
N MET A 68 1.11 -7.00 -0.18
CA MET A 68 0.43 -7.73 0.90
C MET A 68 -0.60 -8.75 0.40
N GLY A 69 -0.98 -8.73 -0.88
CA GLY A 69 -2.04 -9.57 -1.43
C GLY A 69 -3.45 -9.12 -1.05
N ALA A 70 -3.71 -7.81 -1.07
CA ALA A 70 -5.03 -7.23 -0.78
C ALA A 70 -6.12 -7.83 -1.67
N LYS A 71 -7.28 -8.14 -1.08
CA LYS A 71 -8.42 -8.72 -1.80
C LYS A 71 -9.51 -7.66 -2.00
N THR A 72 -10.03 -7.56 -3.22
CA THR A 72 -11.15 -6.66 -3.48
C THR A 72 -12.41 -7.16 -2.77
N GLY A 73 -13.09 -6.26 -2.06
CA GLY A 73 -14.40 -6.53 -1.45
C GLY A 73 -14.36 -7.21 -0.08
N ASP A 74 -13.18 -7.44 0.52
CA ASP A 74 -13.07 -7.99 1.88
C ASP A 74 -13.30 -6.93 2.98
N GLY A 75 -13.40 -5.65 2.60
CA GLY A 75 -13.62 -4.53 3.50
C GLY A 75 -12.38 -4.11 4.28
N MET A 76 -11.20 -4.64 3.95
CA MET A 76 -9.93 -4.29 4.58
C MET A 76 -9.25 -3.12 3.87
N ALA A 77 -8.50 -2.34 4.62
CA ALA A 77 -7.69 -1.22 4.17
C ALA A 77 -6.21 -1.51 4.45
N ASN A 78 -5.34 -1.10 3.52
CA ASN A 78 -3.90 -1.20 3.68
C ASN A 78 -3.42 -0.15 4.68
N HIS A 79 -2.57 -0.54 5.61
CA HIS A 79 -1.97 0.34 6.62
C HIS A 79 -0.47 0.14 6.67
N HIS A 80 0.32 1.21 6.57
CA HIS A 80 1.76 1.13 6.78
C HIS A 80 2.10 1.11 8.27
N LEU A 81 2.84 0.09 8.70
CA LEU A 81 3.35 0.00 10.07
C LEU A 81 4.30 1.15 10.39
N ILE A 82 5.22 1.44 9.48
CA ILE A 82 6.00 2.68 9.46
C ILE A 82 5.41 3.61 8.40
N PRO A 83 4.73 4.70 8.81
CA PRO A 83 4.08 5.62 7.88
C PRO A 83 5.02 6.20 6.82
N GLU A 84 4.50 6.36 5.60
CA GLU A 84 5.23 6.91 4.47
C GLU A 84 5.77 8.32 4.72
N GLU A 85 5.02 9.13 5.46
CA GLU A 85 5.47 10.46 5.89
C GLU A 85 6.76 10.40 6.73
N LEU A 86 6.93 9.39 7.59
CA LEU A 86 8.14 9.23 8.40
C LEU A 86 9.30 8.68 7.57
N MET A 87 9.01 7.83 6.57
CA MET A 87 10.03 7.35 5.64
C MET A 87 10.63 8.48 4.80
N LYS A 88 9.82 9.50 4.51
CA LYS A 88 10.19 10.68 3.70
C LYS A 88 10.68 11.87 4.54
N ASP A 89 10.48 11.85 5.85
CA ASP A 89 10.89 12.90 6.78
C ASP A 89 12.42 13.10 6.72
N LYS A 90 12.88 14.35 6.62
CA LYS A 90 14.31 14.69 6.51
C LYS A 90 15.15 14.12 7.66
N ASN A 91 14.57 13.96 8.84
CA ASN A 91 15.25 13.43 10.02
C ASN A 91 15.47 11.91 9.96
N PHE A 92 14.70 11.19 9.15
CA PHE A 92 14.80 9.72 9.03
C PHE A 92 15.15 9.26 7.62
N LYS A 93 15.09 10.13 6.62
CA LYS A 93 15.33 9.79 5.22
C LYS A 93 16.66 9.07 5.03
N TYR A 94 17.73 9.54 5.67
CA TYR A 94 19.06 8.92 5.56
C TYR A 94 19.08 7.47 6.06
N LEU A 95 18.29 7.17 7.10
CA LEU A 95 18.15 5.84 7.68
C LEU A 95 17.50 4.90 6.65
N PHE A 96 16.37 5.33 6.06
CA PHE A 96 15.66 4.52 5.06
C PHE A 96 16.42 4.43 3.73
N ASP A 97 17.17 5.45 3.34
CA ASP A 97 18.05 5.38 2.16
C ASP A 97 19.14 4.31 2.33
N ARG A 98 19.71 4.15 3.54
CA ARG A 98 20.63 3.05 3.86
C ARG A 98 19.95 1.69 3.74
N LEU A 99 18.75 1.55 4.33
CA LEU A 99 18.01 0.29 4.30
C LEU A 99 17.60 -0.13 2.88
N LYS A 100 17.21 0.83 2.04
CA LYS A 100 16.87 0.55 0.62
C LYS A 100 18.05 -0.04 -0.15
N LYS A 101 19.29 0.35 0.17
CA LYS A 101 20.51 -0.22 -0.48
C LYS A 101 20.70 -1.71 -0.17
N ILE A 102 20.14 -2.20 0.94
CA ILE A 102 20.17 -3.61 1.32
C ILE A 102 18.84 -4.33 1.06
N GLY A 103 17.97 -3.73 0.22
CA GLY A 103 16.73 -4.37 -0.23
C GLY A 103 15.52 -4.18 0.69
N TRP A 104 15.57 -3.25 1.65
CA TRP A 104 14.36 -2.90 2.40
C TRP A 104 13.38 -2.12 1.51
N ASP A 105 12.13 -2.57 1.49
CA ASP A 105 11.04 -1.96 0.75
C ASP A 105 10.00 -1.38 1.72
N GLY A 106 9.76 -0.07 1.63
CA GLY A 106 8.78 0.64 2.44
C GLY A 106 7.34 0.27 2.12
N ASP A 107 7.08 -0.19 0.89
CA ASP A 107 5.80 -0.77 0.45
C ASP A 107 5.82 -2.30 0.51
N GLY A 108 6.88 -2.90 1.06
CA GLY A 108 6.95 -4.35 1.26
C GLY A 108 5.93 -4.82 2.28
N ALA A 109 5.45 -6.07 2.14
CA ALA A 109 4.47 -6.67 3.05
C ALA A 109 4.92 -6.69 4.53
N SER A 110 6.23 -6.68 4.78
CA SER A 110 6.82 -6.55 6.12
C SER A 110 6.46 -5.22 6.81
N ASN A 111 6.19 -4.16 6.04
CA ASN A 111 5.77 -2.85 6.52
C ASN A 111 4.26 -2.64 6.46
N GLY A 112 3.48 -3.69 6.19
CA GLY A 112 2.03 -3.60 6.01
C GLY A 112 1.22 -4.26 7.13
N ALA A 113 0.00 -3.78 7.34
CA ALA A 113 -1.06 -4.45 8.08
C ALA A 113 -2.41 -4.20 7.40
N PHE A 114 -3.31 -5.17 7.45
CA PHE A 114 -4.69 -4.98 7.01
C PHE A 114 -5.51 -4.52 8.21
N LEU A 115 -6.10 -3.34 8.11
CA LEU A 115 -7.01 -2.80 9.11
C LEU A 115 -8.43 -2.70 8.55
N PRO A 116 -9.48 -2.85 9.37
CA PRO A 116 -10.86 -2.72 8.90
C PRO A 116 -11.14 -1.36 8.26
N GLY A 117 -11.72 -1.36 7.06
CA GLY A 117 -12.09 -0.14 6.33
C GLY A 117 -13.42 0.49 6.75
N SER A 118 -14.11 -0.08 7.76
CA SER A 118 -15.39 0.44 8.26
C SER A 118 -15.54 0.24 9.77
N LYS A 119 -16.35 1.09 10.42
CA LYS A 119 -16.69 0.97 11.84
C LYS A 119 -17.28 -0.40 12.20
N GLY A 120 -18.19 -0.92 11.38
CA GLY A 120 -18.84 -2.20 11.64
C GLY A 120 -17.85 -3.35 11.65
N LEU A 121 -16.91 -3.37 10.68
CA LEU A 121 -15.88 -4.39 10.62
C LEU A 121 -14.83 -4.23 11.73
N ALA A 122 -14.44 -2.98 12.07
CA ALA A 122 -13.55 -2.68 13.19
C ALA A 122 -14.10 -3.22 14.51
N SER A 123 -15.39 -2.95 14.79
CA SER A 123 -16.06 -3.45 15.98
C SER A 123 -16.14 -4.98 16.01
N LYS A 124 -16.32 -5.63 14.86
CA LYS A 124 -16.42 -7.10 14.77
C LYS A 124 -15.06 -7.78 14.99
N MET A 125 -13.98 -7.16 14.52
CA MET A 125 -12.62 -7.70 14.59
C MET A 125 -11.87 -7.26 15.86
N GLU A 126 -12.44 -6.35 16.64
CA GLU A 126 -11.85 -5.80 17.87
C GLU A 126 -10.46 -5.17 17.66
N ILE A 127 -10.22 -4.63 16.45
CA ILE A 127 -8.98 -3.93 16.09
C ILE A 127 -9.30 -2.55 15.48
N PRO A 128 -8.36 -1.59 15.54
CA PRO A 128 -8.56 -0.25 15.00
C PRO A 128 -8.88 -0.24 13.51
N GLY A 129 -9.82 0.61 13.11
CA GLY A 129 -10.14 0.82 11.71
C GLY A 129 -9.26 1.86 11.01
N HIS A 130 -9.16 1.81 9.68
CA HIS A 130 -8.32 2.70 8.87
C HIS A 130 -9.09 3.31 7.69
N TRP A 131 -9.49 4.58 7.83
CA TRP A 131 -10.17 5.37 6.80
C TRP A 131 -9.88 6.87 6.94
N SER A 132 -8.81 7.23 7.66
CA SER A 132 -8.43 8.61 7.95
C SER A 132 -6.99 8.66 8.47
N ASN A 133 -6.40 9.86 8.45
CA ASN A 133 -5.11 10.11 9.07
C ASN A 133 -5.11 9.80 10.58
N HIS A 134 -3.97 9.30 11.07
CA HIS A 134 -3.76 8.82 12.44
C HIS A 134 -2.49 9.45 13.06
N ASN A 135 -2.55 10.75 13.37
CA ASN A 135 -1.40 11.53 13.84
C ASN A 135 -0.81 11.02 15.18
N GLN A 136 -1.62 10.45 16.07
CA GLN A 136 -1.15 9.93 17.35
C GLN A 136 -0.37 8.62 17.14
N TYR A 137 -0.87 7.71 16.31
CA TYR A 137 -0.16 6.53 15.84
C TYR A 137 1.16 6.92 15.18
N THR A 138 1.13 7.87 14.22
CA THR A 138 2.34 8.37 13.56
C THR A 138 3.33 8.91 14.60
N SER A 139 2.87 9.66 15.58
CA SER A 139 3.73 10.21 16.65
C SER A 139 4.35 9.11 17.51
N ALA A 140 3.61 8.05 17.81
CA ALA A 140 4.12 6.90 18.55
C ALA A 140 5.22 6.16 17.76
N VAL A 141 5.04 5.95 16.46
CA VAL A 141 6.07 5.37 15.58
C VAL A 141 7.28 6.30 15.44
N ARG A 142 7.05 7.62 15.29
CA ARG A 142 8.12 8.64 15.25
C ARG A 142 9.00 8.57 16.48
N ASN A 143 8.42 8.41 17.68
CA ASN A 143 9.20 8.32 18.91
C ASN A 143 10.13 7.10 18.91
N LYS A 144 9.66 5.94 18.43
CA LYS A 144 10.50 4.74 18.28
C LYS A 144 11.60 4.93 17.24
N LEU A 145 11.28 5.55 16.11
CA LEU A 145 12.28 5.86 15.08
C LEU A 145 13.33 6.85 15.59
N SER A 146 12.93 7.89 16.32
CA SER A 146 13.85 8.85 16.93
C SER A 146 14.85 8.16 17.86
N GLN A 147 14.38 7.21 18.69
CA GLN A 147 15.25 6.42 19.57
C GLN A 147 16.28 5.63 18.76
N LEU A 148 15.85 4.91 17.73
CA LEU A 148 16.76 4.17 16.83
C LEU A 148 17.74 5.09 16.10
N ALA A 149 17.26 6.24 15.62
CA ALA A 149 18.04 7.23 14.89
C ALA A 149 19.20 7.80 15.70
N THR A 150 19.08 7.90 17.04
CA THR A 150 20.18 8.37 17.91
C THR A 150 21.43 7.49 17.84
N GLN A 151 21.27 6.21 17.50
CA GLN A 151 22.35 5.23 17.44
C GLN A 151 22.67 4.80 16.01
N ALA A 152 21.89 5.25 15.01
CA ALA A 152 21.95 4.73 13.64
C ALA A 152 23.35 4.79 13.00
N ASN A 153 24.15 5.82 13.30
CA ASN A 153 25.52 5.94 12.77
C ASN A 153 26.52 4.92 13.36
N LYS A 154 26.18 4.31 14.50
CA LYS A 154 26.98 3.28 15.17
C LYS A 154 26.54 1.85 14.80
N LEU A 155 25.37 1.72 14.16
CA LEU A 155 24.80 0.44 13.78
C LEU A 155 25.20 0.06 12.35
N SER A 156 25.55 -1.22 12.17
CA SER A 156 25.61 -1.83 10.83
C SER A 156 24.23 -1.80 10.17
N ASP A 157 24.19 -1.91 8.83
CA ASP A 157 22.92 -1.93 8.09
C ASP A 157 22.01 -3.09 8.53
N THR A 158 22.58 -4.25 8.88
CA THR A 158 21.84 -5.38 9.44
C THR A 158 21.22 -5.07 10.80
N GLN A 159 21.98 -4.45 11.72
CA GLN A 159 21.46 -4.05 13.03
C GLN A 159 20.37 -2.98 12.89
N LEU A 160 20.53 -2.06 11.95
CA LEU A 160 19.53 -1.04 11.65
C LEU A 160 18.25 -1.67 11.09
N ALA A 161 18.37 -2.64 10.19
CA ALA A 161 17.24 -3.40 9.66
C ALA A 161 16.51 -4.21 10.75
N LEU A 162 17.25 -4.80 11.68
CA LEU A 162 16.67 -5.47 12.86
C LEU A 162 15.90 -4.49 13.75
N GLY A 163 16.45 -3.31 14.03
CA GLY A 163 15.74 -2.27 14.79
C GLY A 163 14.45 -1.81 14.09
N ILE A 164 14.46 -1.65 12.77
CA ILE A 164 13.23 -1.35 12.01
C ILE A 164 12.23 -2.50 12.09
N LYS A 165 12.68 -3.75 11.99
CA LYS A 165 11.83 -4.94 12.14
C LYS A 165 11.18 -5.00 13.53
N GLU A 166 11.91 -4.64 14.58
CA GLU A 166 11.37 -4.55 15.95
C GLU A 166 10.29 -3.48 16.07
N ILE A 167 10.47 -2.32 15.43
CA ILE A 167 9.45 -1.26 15.39
C ILE A 167 8.20 -1.73 14.63
N GLN A 168 8.38 -2.37 13.47
CA GLN A 168 7.27 -2.96 12.71
C GLN A 168 6.52 -4.02 13.53
N TYR A 169 7.25 -4.90 14.23
CA TYR A 169 6.66 -5.92 15.09
C TYR A 169 5.87 -5.29 16.26
N TRP A 170 6.44 -4.30 16.94
CA TRP A 170 5.78 -3.56 18.00
C TRP A 170 4.51 -2.87 17.51
N ALA A 171 4.57 -2.20 16.35
CA ALA A 171 3.41 -1.55 15.76
C ALA A 171 2.31 -2.56 15.41
N ARG A 172 2.66 -3.70 14.80
CA ARG A 172 1.68 -4.74 14.48
C ARG A 172 1.00 -5.29 15.73
N LYS A 173 1.79 -5.68 16.73
CA LYS A 173 1.24 -6.18 18.02
C LYS A 173 0.47 -5.12 18.78
N GLY A 174 0.85 -3.86 18.65
CA GLY A 174 0.11 -2.75 19.26
C GLY A 174 -1.26 -2.54 18.62
N LEU A 175 -1.40 -2.74 17.31
CA LEU A 175 -2.69 -2.71 16.63
C LEU A 175 -3.58 -3.88 17.08
N ASP A 176 -3.02 -5.09 17.14
CA ASP A 176 -3.75 -6.30 17.56
C ASP A 176 -4.21 -6.24 19.02
N ASN A 177 -3.39 -5.66 19.92
CA ASN A 177 -3.64 -5.68 21.36
C ASN A 177 -4.26 -4.37 21.90
N GLY A 178 -4.72 -3.47 21.02
CA GLY A 178 -5.36 -2.22 21.44
C GLY A 178 -4.43 -1.20 22.14
N LEU A 179 -3.12 -1.23 21.84
CA LEU A 179 -2.15 -0.28 22.39
C LEU A 179 -2.38 1.16 21.89
N PHE A 180 -2.86 1.30 20.65
CA PHE A 180 -3.03 2.60 20.02
C PHE A 180 -4.42 3.17 20.23
N LYS A 181 -4.48 4.49 20.39
CA LYS A 181 -5.73 5.18 20.65
C LYS A 181 -6.65 5.08 19.43
N THR A 182 -7.90 4.76 19.69
CA THR A 182 -8.98 4.80 18.71
C THR A 182 -9.97 5.90 19.06
N ASP A 183 -10.64 6.42 18.04
CA ASP A 183 -11.78 7.32 18.23
C ASP A 183 -12.94 6.52 18.82
N PRO A 184 -13.51 6.93 19.98
CA PRO A 184 -14.53 6.14 20.67
C PRO A 184 -15.85 6.06 19.91
N ASN A 185 -16.13 7.01 19.01
CA ASN A 185 -17.38 7.06 18.26
C ASN A 185 -17.30 6.27 16.96
N THR A 186 -16.14 6.29 16.31
CA THR A 186 -15.95 5.71 14.97
C THR A 186 -15.15 4.40 14.98
N GLY A 187 -14.32 4.15 16.00
CA GLY A 187 -13.41 3.01 16.05
C GLY A 187 -12.17 3.16 15.15
N ARG A 188 -11.95 4.35 14.55
CA ARG A 188 -10.79 4.61 13.69
C ARG A 188 -9.53 4.79 14.52
N LEU A 189 -8.39 4.38 13.96
CA LEU A 189 -7.06 4.67 14.51
C LEU A 189 -6.81 6.19 14.54
N LEU A 190 -6.22 6.68 15.65
CA LEU A 190 -5.92 8.10 15.86
C LEU A 190 -4.45 8.43 15.79
#